data_AF-A0A3S4VFM7-F1
#
_entry.id   AF-A0A3S4VFM7-F1
#
_cell.length_a   1.000
_cell.length_b   1.000
_cell.length_c   1.000
_cell.angle_alpha   90.00
_cell.angle_beta   90.00
_cell.angle_gamma   90.00
#
_symmetry.space_group_name_H-M   'P 1'
#
loop_
_entity.id
_entity.type
_entity.pdbx_description
1 polymer ?
#
loop_
_entity_poly.entity_id
_entity_poly.type
_entity_poly.pdbx_seq_one_letter_code
_entity_poly.pdbx_strand_id
1 'polypeptide(L)'
;MVDIHNADYYTVLTEGSRVDFEAKLASEGKNFEQIAAARTSGGSSILRYAIAGRHFELACDMLDAGAPVNVVDYAGNNEFHLLAPRLMDAPEAGDLGLALMKRGTSLEHRESRWNNSALFSLVSRGLSAPGGSVMDFLGQAIASATDVDTPNSAGLTVREVIEDRGGEALRVALNKYHPELGSGTQQPAANGCRSADQLSDDGVPVASQAQRYQATMRGQNIAKLGASIISQSILDGHARMKWCFREEPMNSADNGWRFLSSRDTDAYLADPRNSAVVAWESIILIEPAVMPLIDKPVGMDVQIVGTESGEILTVDNATGRPLEFTEHDFLPYEQ
;
A
#
# COMPACT_ATOMS: atom_id res chain seq x y z
N MET A 1 -21.75 4.75 18.71
CA MET A 1 -21.25 4.36 20.04
C MET A 1 -21.58 2.90 20.19
N VAL A 2 -20.57 2.04 20.35
CA VAL A 2 -20.78 0.59 20.42
C VAL A 2 -21.41 0.25 21.78
N ASP A 3 -22.40 -0.64 21.80
CA ASP A 3 -22.98 -1.13 23.06
C ASP A 3 -22.09 -2.24 23.63
N ILE A 4 -21.16 -1.87 24.51
CA ILE A 4 -20.16 -2.78 25.08
C ILE A 4 -20.77 -3.94 25.89
N HIS A 5 -22.01 -3.83 26.36
CA HIS A 5 -22.63 -4.89 27.15
C HIS A 5 -23.14 -6.03 26.28
N ASN A 6 -23.57 -5.72 25.05
CA ASN A 6 -24.10 -6.69 24.10
C ASN A 6 -23.09 -7.10 23.01
N ALA A 7 -22.13 -6.24 22.68
CA ALA A 7 -21.10 -6.51 21.68
C ALA A 7 -20.08 -7.54 22.16
N ASP A 8 -19.59 -8.38 21.24
CA ASP A 8 -18.42 -9.21 21.47
C ASP A 8 -17.13 -8.41 21.28
N TYR A 9 -15.98 -8.98 21.70
CA TYR A 9 -14.68 -8.32 21.58
C TYR A 9 -14.34 -7.93 20.14
N TYR A 10 -14.74 -8.74 19.17
CA TYR A 10 -14.42 -8.54 17.76
C TYR A 10 -15.16 -7.33 17.18
N THR A 11 -16.44 -7.18 17.54
CA THR A 11 -17.28 -6.04 17.20
C THR A 11 -16.71 -4.76 17.83
N VAL A 12 -16.32 -4.81 19.11
CA VAL A 12 -15.71 -3.66 19.79
C VAL A 12 -14.38 -3.25 19.13
N LEU A 13 -13.55 -4.20 18.69
CA LEU A 13 -12.30 -3.90 17.96
C LEU A 13 -12.52 -3.42 16.53
N THR A 14 -13.70 -3.65 15.95
CA THR A 14 -14.00 -3.24 14.58
C THR A 14 -14.69 -1.88 14.55
N GLU A 15 -15.53 -1.58 15.54
CA GLU A 15 -16.43 -0.42 15.53
C GLU A 15 -16.23 0.53 16.73
N GLY A 16 -15.50 0.09 17.74
CA GLY A 16 -15.28 0.82 18.99
C GLY A 16 -13.91 1.47 19.08
N SER A 17 -13.67 2.12 20.21
CA SER A 17 -12.38 2.67 20.60
C SER A 17 -11.62 1.75 21.54
N ARG A 18 -10.33 2.07 21.79
CA ARG A 18 -9.54 1.43 22.86
C ARG A 18 -10.25 1.48 24.22
N VAL A 19 -10.87 2.62 24.55
CA VAL A 19 -11.62 2.82 25.80
C VAL A 19 -12.80 1.87 25.87
N ASP A 20 -13.54 1.68 24.78
CA ASP A 20 -14.66 0.75 24.72
C ASP A 20 -14.19 -0.70 24.93
N PHE A 21 -13.03 -1.07 24.36
CA PHE A 21 -12.44 -2.38 24.52
C PHE A 21 -11.98 -2.67 25.96
N GLU A 22 -11.31 -1.71 26.60
CA GLU A 22 -10.89 -1.81 28.00
C GLU A 22 -12.10 -1.86 28.94
N ALA A 23 -13.15 -1.06 28.67
CA ALA A 23 -14.41 -1.10 29.40
C ALA A 23 -15.12 -2.46 29.24
N LYS A 24 -15.12 -3.02 28.02
CA LYS A 24 -15.64 -4.36 27.74
C LYS A 24 -14.90 -5.42 28.56
N LEU A 25 -13.57 -5.39 28.59
CA LEU A 25 -12.76 -6.30 29.40
C LEU A 25 -13.09 -6.19 30.90
N ALA A 26 -13.15 -4.96 31.41
CA ALA A 26 -13.49 -4.70 32.80
C ALA A 26 -14.90 -5.20 33.16
N SER A 27 -15.88 -5.03 32.26
CA SER A 27 -17.25 -5.50 32.48
C SER A 27 -17.37 -7.03 32.60
N GLU A 28 -16.45 -7.77 31.97
CA GLU A 28 -16.38 -9.24 32.05
C GLU A 28 -15.36 -9.73 33.10
N GLY A 29 -14.72 -8.82 33.84
CA GLY A 29 -13.69 -9.16 34.82
C GLY A 29 -12.46 -9.86 34.21
N LYS A 30 -12.17 -9.57 32.94
CA LYS A 30 -11.07 -10.18 32.18
C LYS A 30 -9.93 -9.20 31.92
N ASN A 31 -8.74 -9.74 31.66
CA ASN A 31 -7.58 -8.99 31.21
C ASN A 31 -7.08 -9.48 29.84
N PHE A 32 -6.08 -8.82 29.27
CA PHE A 32 -5.51 -9.18 27.97
C PHE A 32 -4.98 -10.62 27.92
N GLU A 33 -4.23 -11.07 28.93
CA GLU A 33 -3.64 -12.41 28.96
C GLU A 33 -4.69 -13.51 28.83
N GLN A 34 -5.85 -13.31 29.48
CA GLN A 34 -6.95 -14.27 29.47
C GLN A 34 -7.67 -14.37 28.11
N ILE A 35 -7.61 -13.32 27.28
CA ILE A 35 -8.27 -13.28 25.97
C ILE A 35 -7.29 -13.37 24.79
N ALA A 36 -5.97 -13.29 25.04
CA ALA A 36 -4.93 -13.24 24.01
C ALA A 36 -4.98 -14.45 23.06
N ALA A 37 -5.27 -15.63 23.60
CA ALA A 37 -5.42 -16.87 22.83
C ALA A 37 -6.83 -17.09 22.24
N ALA A 38 -7.80 -16.20 22.50
CA ALA A 38 -9.18 -16.37 22.03
C ALA A 38 -9.27 -16.32 20.49
N ARG A 39 -10.19 -17.11 19.94
CA ARG A 39 -10.46 -17.25 18.51
C ARG A 39 -11.94 -17.20 18.21
N THR A 40 -12.26 -16.60 17.06
CA THR A 40 -13.59 -16.74 16.46
C THR A 40 -13.81 -18.18 15.98
N SER A 41 -15.05 -18.53 15.66
CA SER A 41 -15.38 -19.81 14.98
C SER A 41 -14.64 -19.98 13.65
N GLY A 42 -14.27 -18.88 12.99
CA GLY A 42 -13.47 -18.88 11.76
C GLY A 42 -11.95 -18.92 11.98
N GLY A 43 -11.47 -19.16 13.21
CA GLY A 43 -10.04 -19.27 13.52
C GLY A 43 -9.30 -17.94 13.67
N SER A 44 -9.95 -16.81 13.42
CA SER A 44 -9.34 -15.47 13.56
C SER A 44 -9.02 -15.13 15.02
N SER A 45 -7.83 -14.58 15.27
CA SER A 45 -7.39 -14.08 16.58
C SER A 45 -7.96 -12.71 16.90
N ILE A 46 -7.97 -12.35 18.19
CA ILE A 46 -8.31 -11.00 18.63
C ILE A 46 -7.30 -9.94 18.11
N LEU A 47 -6.03 -10.34 17.98
CA LEU A 47 -4.95 -9.54 17.41
C LEU A 47 -5.25 -9.12 15.96
N ARG A 48 -5.81 -10.02 15.13
CA ARG A 48 -6.26 -9.67 13.77
C ARG A 48 -7.22 -8.48 13.79
N TYR A 49 -8.23 -8.53 14.65
CA TYR A 49 -9.25 -7.49 14.68
C TYR A 49 -8.69 -6.17 15.19
N ALA A 50 -7.74 -6.20 16.13
CA ALA A 50 -6.99 -5.01 16.54
C ALA A 50 -6.20 -4.41 15.37
N ILE A 51 -5.49 -5.22 14.57
CA ILE A 51 -4.77 -4.75 13.38
C ILE A 51 -5.73 -4.17 12.33
N ALA A 52 -6.82 -4.89 12.03
CA ALA A 52 -7.80 -4.47 11.04
C ALA A 52 -8.53 -3.18 11.43
N GLY A 53 -8.87 -3.04 12.73
CA GLY A 53 -9.45 -1.84 13.32
C GLY A 53 -8.45 -0.70 13.57
N ARG A 54 -7.17 -0.87 13.20
CA ARG A 54 -6.09 0.12 13.37
C ARG A 54 -5.79 0.47 14.84
N HIS A 55 -6.08 -0.43 15.76
CA HIS A 55 -5.72 -0.30 17.16
C HIS A 55 -4.28 -0.77 17.40
N PHE A 56 -3.28 -0.10 16.81
CA PHE A 56 -1.89 -0.58 16.79
C PHE A 56 -1.25 -0.65 18.18
N GLU A 57 -1.47 0.35 19.04
CA GLU A 57 -0.99 0.28 20.43
C GLU A 57 -1.62 -0.88 21.20
N LEU A 58 -2.93 -1.07 21.04
CA LEU A 58 -3.66 -2.17 21.65
C LEU A 58 -3.15 -3.54 21.14
N ALA A 59 -2.79 -3.61 19.85
CA ALA A 59 -2.17 -4.79 19.27
C ALA A 59 -0.78 -5.05 19.87
N CYS A 60 0.03 -4.02 20.12
CA CYS A 60 1.28 -4.15 20.86
C CYS A 60 1.05 -4.65 22.30
N ASP A 61 0.07 -4.10 23.02
CA ASP A 61 -0.28 -4.55 24.38
C ASP A 61 -0.72 -6.02 24.39
N MET A 62 -1.49 -6.44 23.38
CA MET A 62 -1.87 -7.84 23.20
C MET A 62 -0.64 -8.73 22.95
N LEU A 63 0.30 -8.28 22.12
CA LEU A 63 1.55 -9.00 21.87
C LEU A 63 2.34 -9.13 23.18
N ASP A 64 2.50 -8.07 23.96
CA ASP A 64 3.19 -8.10 25.26
C ASP A 64 2.50 -9.07 26.25
N ALA A 65 1.16 -9.11 26.23
CA ALA A 65 0.35 -10.04 27.01
C ALA A 65 0.35 -11.50 26.52
N GLY A 66 1.17 -11.85 25.52
CA GLY A 66 1.30 -13.24 25.08
C GLY A 66 0.38 -13.63 23.92
N ALA A 67 -0.20 -12.67 23.18
CA ALA A 67 -0.97 -13.00 21.98
C ALA A 67 -0.10 -13.80 21.00
N PRO A 68 -0.55 -14.99 20.58
CA PRO A 68 0.19 -15.81 19.64
C PRO A 68 0.15 -15.16 18.25
N VAL A 69 1.26 -15.29 17.55
CA VAL A 69 1.44 -14.86 16.16
C VAL A 69 1.41 -16.05 15.21
N ASN A 70 1.43 -15.79 13.90
CA ASN A 70 1.24 -16.79 12.85
C ASN A 70 -0.14 -17.43 12.87
N VAL A 71 -1.14 -16.70 13.38
CA VAL A 71 -2.53 -17.14 13.30
C VAL A 71 -3.06 -16.73 11.94
N VAL A 72 -3.44 -17.72 11.14
CA VAL A 72 -3.96 -17.49 9.79
C VAL A 72 -5.49 -17.44 9.80
N ASP A 73 -6.05 -16.55 8.99
CA ASP A 73 -7.49 -16.52 8.73
C ASP A 73 -7.92 -17.55 7.66
N TYR A 74 -9.20 -17.54 7.30
CA TYR A 74 -9.75 -18.40 6.25
C TYR A 74 -9.17 -18.14 4.84
N ALA A 75 -8.56 -16.97 4.62
CA ALA A 75 -7.88 -16.64 3.38
C ALA A 75 -6.37 -16.96 3.45
N GLY A 76 -5.90 -17.54 4.56
CA GLY A 76 -4.50 -17.86 4.79
C GLY A 76 -3.65 -16.63 5.10
N ASN A 77 -4.23 -15.49 5.48
CA ASN A 77 -3.48 -14.30 5.86
C ASN A 77 -3.00 -14.39 7.31
N ASN A 78 -1.69 -14.27 7.53
CA ASN A 78 -1.14 -13.99 8.85
C ASN A 78 -1.16 -12.48 9.17
N GLU A 79 -0.61 -12.08 10.32
CA GLU A 79 -0.63 -10.71 10.82
C GLU A 79 0.05 -9.71 9.87
N PHE A 80 1.10 -10.10 9.15
CA PHE A 80 1.78 -9.22 8.21
C PHE A 80 0.97 -8.94 6.95
N HIS A 81 0.24 -9.92 6.44
CA HIS A 81 -0.68 -9.68 5.32
C HIS A 81 -1.77 -8.67 5.70
N LEU A 82 -2.19 -8.68 6.96
CA LEU A 82 -3.21 -7.76 7.49
C LEU A 82 -2.66 -6.37 7.78
N LEU A 83 -1.39 -6.30 8.19
CA LEU A 83 -0.69 -5.04 8.44
C LEU A 83 -0.32 -4.33 7.14
N ALA A 84 0.03 -5.06 6.09
CA ALA A 84 0.52 -4.51 4.82
C ALA A 84 -0.35 -3.37 4.24
N PRO A 85 -1.70 -3.48 4.18
CA PRO A 85 -2.53 -2.39 3.69
C PRO A 85 -2.49 -1.10 4.50
N ARG A 86 -1.95 -1.14 5.73
CA ARG A 86 -1.89 -0.01 6.67
C ARG A 86 -0.55 0.73 6.68
N LEU A 87 0.45 0.19 6.01
CA LEU A 87 1.80 0.79 5.99
C LEU A 87 1.85 2.16 5.31
N MET A 88 0.91 2.43 4.39
CA MET A 88 0.89 3.68 3.64
C MET A 88 0.22 4.83 4.41
N ASP A 89 -0.83 4.53 5.20
CA ASP A 89 -1.70 5.53 5.84
C ASP A 89 -1.55 5.61 7.37
N ALA A 90 -0.69 4.77 7.97
CA ALA A 90 -0.40 4.77 9.40
C ALA A 90 1.10 4.53 9.68
N PRO A 91 1.89 5.57 9.98
CA PRO A 91 3.29 5.42 10.36
C PRO A 91 3.52 4.47 11.54
N GLU A 92 2.59 4.44 12.51
CA GLU A 92 2.63 3.58 13.69
C GLU A 92 2.55 2.08 13.35
N ALA A 93 2.08 1.74 12.15
CA ALA A 93 2.08 0.36 11.66
C ALA A 93 3.50 -0.21 11.55
N GLY A 94 4.52 0.62 11.34
CA GLY A 94 5.92 0.20 11.35
C GLY A 94 6.37 -0.36 12.70
N ASP A 95 5.99 0.30 13.80
CA ASP A 95 6.35 -0.12 15.16
C ASP A 95 5.69 -1.46 15.53
N LEU A 96 4.42 -1.63 15.15
CA LEU A 96 3.74 -2.91 15.30
C LEU A 96 4.38 -4.00 14.42
N GLY A 97 4.80 -3.66 13.20
CA GLY A 97 5.55 -4.56 12.33
C GLY A 97 6.83 -5.10 12.98
N LEU A 98 7.61 -4.21 13.60
CA LEU A 98 8.80 -4.58 14.38
C LEU A 98 8.45 -5.45 15.58
N ALA A 99 7.35 -5.16 16.29
CA ALA A 99 6.89 -5.98 17.41
C ALA A 99 6.51 -7.40 16.97
N LEU A 100 5.77 -7.53 15.86
CA LEU A 100 5.42 -8.82 15.26
C LEU A 100 6.67 -9.62 14.86
N MET A 101 7.68 -8.97 14.23
CA MET A 101 8.95 -9.62 13.90
C MET A 101 9.65 -10.18 15.15
N LYS A 102 9.73 -9.39 16.22
CA LYS A 102 10.32 -9.84 17.50
C LYS A 102 9.61 -11.05 18.10
N ARG A 103 8.32 -11.23 17.80
CA ARG A 103 7.51 -12.38 18.25
C ARG A 103 7.58 -13.57 17.28
N GLY A 104 8.32 -13.46 16.18
CA GLY A 104 8.53 -14.55 15.22
C GLY A 104 7.39 -14.72 14.23
N THR A 105 6.65 -13.66 13.91
CA THR A 105 5.70 -13.70 12.79
C THR A 105 6.47 -14.00 11.49
N SER A 106 5.97 -14.95 10.71
CA SER A 106 6.61 -15.46 9.51
C SER A 106 6.48 -14.48 8.35
N LEU A 107 7.61 -14.11 7.76
CA LEU A 107 7.71 -13.36 6.51
C LEU A 107 7.46 -14.24 5.28
N GLU A 108 7.61 -15.56 5.43
CA GLU A 108 7.55 -16.53 4.34
C GLU A 108 6.19 -17.19 4.17
N HIS A 109 5.29 -17.02 5.17
CA HIS A 109 3.95 -17.55 5.09
C HIS A 109 3.24 -17.00 3.85
N ARG A 110 2.51 -17.87 3.12
CA ARG A 110 1.83 -17.50 1.88
C ARG A 110 0.32 -17.53 2.03
N GLU A 111 -0.34 -16.47 1.58
CA GLU A 111 -1.80 -16.41 1.57
C GLU A 111 -2.42 -17.20 0.42
N SER A 112 -3.70 -17.56 0.54
CA SER A 112 -4.32 -18.59 -0.30
C SER A 112 -4.74 -18.09 -1.68
N ARG A 113 -5.00 -16.79 -1.84
CA ARG A 113 -5.59 -16.22 -3.05
C ARG A 113 -4.57 -16.00 -4.14
N TRP A 114 -3.42 -15.41 -3.80
CA TRP A 114 -2.39 -15.02 -4.77
C TRP A 114 -1.06 -15.72 -4.52
N ASN A 115 -0.95 -16.53 -3.46
CA ASN A 115 0.31 -17.15 -3.04
C ASN A 115 1.40 -16.11 -2.76
N ASN A 116 1.02 -14.90 -2.32
CA ASN A 116 1.94 -13.87 -1.87
C ASN A 116 2.55 -14.29 -0.56
N SER A 117 3.87 -14.16 -0.41
CA SER A 117 4.47 -14.21 0.92
C SER A 117 4.09 -12.98 1.73
N ALA A 118 4.10 -13.10 3.05
CA ALA A 118 3.93 -11.96 3.95
C ALA A 118 4.90 -10.82 3.61
N LEU A 119 6.17 -11.14 3.32
CA LEU A 119 7.16 -10.16 2.87
C LEU A 119 6.73 -9.46 1.58
N PHE A 120 6.25 -10.22 0.59
CA PHE A 120 5.78 -9.65 -0.67
C PHE A 120 4.66 -8.64 -0.46
N SER A 121 3.66 -8.97 0.37
CA SER A 121 2.57 -8.04 0.70
C SER A 121 3.07 -6.79 1.41
N LEU A 122 3.95 -6.94 2.42
CA LEU A 122 4.52 -5.81 3.17
C LEU A 122 5.29 -4.86 2.24
N VAL A 123 6.20 -5.40 1.45
CA VAL A 123 7.02 -4.62 0.51
C VAL A 123 6.12 -3.94 -0.50
N SER A 124 5.27 -4.69 -1.21
CA SER A 124 4.41 -4.17 -2.29
C SER A 124 3.52 -2.99 -1.89
N ARG A 125 3.04 -2.98 -0.63
CA ARG A 125 2.19 -1.92 -0.08
C ARG A 125 2.96 -0.81 0.63
N GLY A 126 4.15 -1.13 1.14
CA GLY A 126 4.98 -0.20 1.91
C GLY A 126 5.90 0.69 1.09
N LEU A 127 6.08 0.44 -0.22
CA LEU A 127 7.05 1.16 -1.05
C LEU A 127 6.84 2.69 -1.08
N SER A 128 5.59 3.14 -1.04
CA SER A 128 5.23 4.56 -1.10
C SER A 128 5.00 5.19 0.28
N ALA A 129 5.29 4.46 1.37
CA ALA A 129 5.10 5.00 2.71
C ALA A 129 6.05 6.19 2.96
N PRO A 130 5.62 7.22 3.72
CA PRO A 130 6.34 8.50 3.86
C PRO A 130 7.67 8.46 4.66
N GLY A 131 8.37 7.32 4.74
CA GLY A 131 9.58 7.14 5.54
C GLY A 131 9.31 6.81 7.01
N GLY A 132 10.36 6.82 7.84
CA GLY A 132 10.26 6.57 9.29
C GLY A 132 10.21 5.09 9.68
N SER A 133 9.48 4.77 10.76
CA SER A 133 9.41 3.42 11.35
C SER A 133 8.93 2.35 10.36
N VAL A 134 8.11 2.70 9.37
CA VAL A 134 7.71 1.79 8.28
C VAL A 134 8.92 1.38 7.44
N MET A 135 9.79 2.32 7.06
CA MET A 135 10.99 1.98 6.26
C MET A 135 12.02 1.22 7.08
N ASP A 136 12.17 1.55 8.37
CA ASP A 136 13.01 0.78 9.30
C ASP A 136 12.51 -0.67 9.43
N PHE A 137 11.19 -0.85 9.55
CA PHE A 137 10.54 -2.15 9.56
C PHE A 137 10.76 -2.92 8.26
N LEU A 138 10.50 -2.32 7.10
CA LEU A 138 10.70 -2.98 5.80
C LEU A 138 12.16 -3.37 5.58
N GLY A 139 13.11 -2.49 5.95
CA GLY A 139 14.54 -2.80 5.89
C GLY A 139 14.93 -4.00 6.76
N GLN A 140 14.38 -4.08 7.98
CA GLN A 140 14.58 -5.24 8.86
C GLN A 140 13.89 -6.51 8.35
N ALA A 141 12.69 -6.38 7.78
CA ALA A 141 11.96 -7.49 7.18
C ALA A 141 12.75 -8.09 6.02
N ILE A 142 13.28 -7.26 5.10
CA ILE A 142 14.17 -7.70 4.02
C ILE A 142 15.41 -8.37 4.59
N ALA A 143 16.04 -7.78 5.62
CA ALA A 143 17.24 -8.35 6.24
C ALA A 143 17.02 -9.72 6.90
N SER A 144 15.80 -9.96 7.39
CA SER A 144 15.44 -11.18 8.13
C SER A 144 14.78 -12.25 7.25
N ALA A 145 14.33 -11.87 6.05
CA ALA A 145 13.78 -12.79 5.08
C ALA A 145 14.81 -13.82 4.64
N THR A 146 14.34 -14.99 4.29
CA THR A 146 15.14 -16.09 3.73
C THR A 146 14.93 -16.28 2.24
N ASP A 147 13.84 -15.74 1.70
CA ASP A 147 13.47 -15.86 0.30
C ASP A 147 12.90 -14.54 -0.23
N VAL A 148 13.54 -14.01 -1.28
CA VAL A 148 13.07 -12.82 -2.01
C VAL A 148 12.79 -13.12 -3.48
N ASP A 149 13.01 -14.36 -3.91
CA ASP A 149 13.14 -14.76 -5.32
C ASP A 149 12.07 -15.77 -5.75
N THR A 150 11.35 -16.42 -4.83
CA THR A 150 10.23 -17.29 -5.21
C THR A 150 8.99 -16.49 -5.60
N PRO A 151 8.47 -16.66 -6.82
CA PRO A 151 7.35 -15.86 -7.31
C PRO A 151 6.03 -16.20 -6.62
N ASN A 152 5.10 -15.24 -6.64
CA ASN A 152 3.69 -15.47 -6.37
C ASN A 152 2.96 -16.06 -7.60
N SER A 153 1.63 -16.20 -7.53
CA SER A 153 0.83 -16.75 -8.64
C SER A 153 0.81 -15.87 -9.89
N ALA A 154 1.18 -14.59 -9.78
CA ALA A 154 1.31 -13.64 -10.89
C ALA A 154 2.73 -13.61 -11.50
N GLY A 155 3.62 -14.50 -11.04
CA GLY A 155 5.01 -14.53 -11.49
C GLY A 155 5.81 -13.31 -11.04
N LEU A 156 5.49 -12.74 -9.87
CA LEU A 156 6.19 -11.59 -9.28
C LEU A 156 6.99 -12.03 -8.05
N THR A 157 8.24 -11.60 -7.96
CA THR A 157 9.11 -11.81 -6.79
C THR A 157 9.24 -10.54 -5.94
N VAL A 158 9.72 -10.68 -4.69
CA VAL A 158 10.01 -9.52 -3.82
C VAL A 158 11.13 -8.68 -4.41
N ARG A 159 12.17 -9.34 -4.97
CA ARG A 159 13.27 -8.70 -5.69
C ARG A 159 12.77 -7.81 -6.80
N GLU A 160 11.97 -8.36 -7.72
CA GLU A 160 11.43 -7.62 -8.88
C GLU A 160 10.63 -6.40 -8.44
N VAL A 161 9.81 -6.53 -7.39
CA VAL A 161 9.00 -5.42 -6.86
C VAL A 161 9.88 -4.30 -6.29
N ILE A 162 10.94 -4.65 -5.54
CA ILE A 162 11.89 -3.66 -4.98
C ILE A 162 12.71 -3.00 -6.09
N GLU A 163 13.16 -3.76 -7.07
CA GLU A 163 13.94 -3.24 -8.19
C GLU A 163 13.10 -2.28 -9.04
N ASP A 164 11.87 -2.65 -9.38
CA ASP A 164 10.98 -1.83 -10.19
C ASP A 164 10.49 -0.57 -9.46
N ARG A 165 10.15 -0.67 -8.17
CA ARG A 165 9.38 0.36 -7.46
C ARG A 165 9.97 0.83 -6.13
N GLY A 166 10.96 0.12 -5.59
CA GLY A 166 11.54 0.43 -4.28
C GLY A 166 12.36 1.70 -4.30
N GLY A 167 12.31 2.47 -3.22
CA GLY A 167 13.27 3.56 -3.00
C GLY A 167 14.70 3.04 -2.80
N GLU A 168 15.68 3.94 -2.89
CA GLU A 168 17.10 3.62 -2.76
C GLU A 168 17.42 2.80 -1.49
N ALA A 169 16.81 3.15 -0.36
CA ALA A 169 17.02 2.45 0.90
C ALA A 169 16.65 0.94 0.84
N LEU A 170 15.54 0.59 0.17
CA LEU A 170 15.11 -0.80 0.04
C LEU A 170 15.98 -1.58 -0.96
N ARG A 171 16.41 -0.93 -2.06
CA ARG A 171 17.34 -1.53 -3.03
C ARG A 171 18.71 -1.81 -2.39
N VAL A 172 19.22 -0.87 -1.58
CA VAL A 172 20.45 -1.06 -0.80
C VAL A 172 20.29 -2.22 0.19
N ALA A 173 19.18 -2.28 0.92
CA ALA A 173 18.91 -3.38 1.85
C ALA A 173 18.84 -4.73 1.12
N LEU A 174 18.13 -4.81 0.01
CA LEU A 174 18.02 -6.00 -0.83
C LEU A 174 19.40 -6.49 -1.28
N ASN A 175 20.21 -5.61 -1.88
CA ASN A 175 21.56 -5.99 -2.37
C ASN A 175 22.50 -6.39 -1.23
N LYS A 176 22.35 -5.80 -0.05
CA LYS A 176 23.19 -6.11 1.11
C LYS A 176 22.90 -7.51 1.68
N TYR A 177 21.63 -7.88 1.79
CA TYR A 177 21.22 -9.11 2.48
C TYR A 177 20.91 -10.27 1.51
N HIS A 178 20.55 -9.95 0.27
CA HIS A 178 20.16 -10.89 -0.78
C HIS A 178 20.88 -10.56 -2.11
N PRO A 179 22.22 -10.61 -2.16
CA PRO A 179 22.96 -10.35 -3.39
C PRO A 179 22.60 -11.39 -4.46
N GLU A 180 22.53 -10.96 -5.72
CA GLU A 180 22.37 -11.91 -6.82
C GLU A 180 23.54 -12.91 -6.86
N LEU A 181 23.22 -14.20 -6.94
CA LEU A 181 24.20 -15.25 -7.20
C LEU A 181 24.57 -15.17 -8.69
N GLY A 182 25.65 -14.45 -9.00
CA GLY A 182 25.97 -14.01 -10.35
C GLY A 182 25.90 -15.09 -11.44
N SER A 183 25.10 -14.82 -12.48
CA SER A 183 25.48 -15.15 -13.85
C SER A 183 26.44 -14.07 -14.34
N GLY A 184 27.71 -14.42 -14.54
CA GLY A 184 28.68 -13.48 -15.06
C GLY A 184 28.31 -13.00 -16.46
N THR A 185 28.07 -11.69 -16.61
CA THR A 185 28.56 -10.87 -17.74
C THR A 185 28.29 -9.37 -17.50
N GLN A 186 29.39 -8.62 -17.52
CA GLN A 186 29.53 -7.20 -17.93
C GLN A 186 28.69 -6.13 -17.23
N GLN A 187 29.28 -5.59 -16.16
CA GLN A 187 29.21 -4.18 -15.78
C GLN A 187 29.57 -3.28 -16.99
N PRO A 188 28.75 -2.31 -17.39
CA PRO A 188 29.25 -1.17 -18.13
C PRO A 188 30.01 -0.26 -17.16
N ALA A 189 31.18 0.18 -17.62
CA ALA A 189 32.15 0.96 -16.88
C ALA A 189 31.54 2.19 -16.19
N ALA A 190 31.94 2.37 -14.92
CA ALA A 190 31.89 3.66 -14.26
C ALA A 190 32.73 4.67 -15.08
N ASN A 191 32.04 5.56 -15.79
CA ASN A 191 32.63 6.80 -16.28
C ASN A 191 31.99 7.96 -15.51
N GLY A 192 32.80 8.59 -14.67
CA GLY A 192 32.38 9.64 -13.78
C GLY A 192 31.88 10.89 -14.49
N CYS A 193 30.88 11.52 -13.87
CA CYS A 193 30.66 12.96 -13.94
C CYS A 193 29.93 13.36 -12.65
N ARG A 194 30.69 13.84 -11.67
CA ARG A 194 30.67 15.24 -11.18
C ARG A 194 29.36 15.63 -10.48
N SER A 195 29.49 15.82 -9.17
CA SER A 195 28.64 16.62 -8.30
C SER A 195 28.20 17.94 -8.96
N ALA A 196 26.91 18.19 -8.94
CA ALA A 196 26.25 19.49 -9.11
C ALA A 196 24.82 19.27 -8.57
N ASP A 197 24.43 19.67 -7.36
CA ASP A 197 24.40 21.05 -6.85
C ASP A 197 24.42 22.10 -7.97
N GLN A 198 23.29 22.28 -8.63
CA GLN A 198 22.94 23.57 -9.21
C GLN A 198 21.49 23.94 -8.87
N LEU A 199 21.43 24.92 -7.96
CA LEU A 199 20.30 25.76 -7.59
C LEU A 199 19.66 26.40 -8.83
N SER A 200 18.34 26.48 -8.87
CA SER A 200 17.64 27.56 -9.58
C SER A 200 17.55 28.80 -8.68
N ASP A 201 17.55 29.97 -9.29
CA ASP A 201 17.89 31.29 -8.71
C ASP A 201 16.93 31.85 -7.62
N ASP A 202 15.94 31.08 -7.16
CA ASP A 202 14.93 31.55 -6.19
C ASP A 202 14.86 30.77 -4.87
N GLY A 203 15.78 29.83 -4.61
CA GLY A 203 15.98 29.29 -3.26
C GLY A 203 14.79 28.60 -2.58
N VAL A 204 13.82 28.05 -3.33
CA VAL A 204 12.73 27.23 -2.77
C VAL A 204 13.06 25.74 -2.95
N PRO A 205 12.98 24.88 -1.90
CA PRO A 205 13.18 23.45 -2.04
C PRO A 205 12.10 22.84 -2.94
N VAL A 206 12.48 22.17 -4.02
CA VAL A 206 11.56 21.41 -4.88
C VAL A 206 11.14 20.16 -4.12
N ALA A 207 10.08 20.27 -3.33
CA ALA A 207 9.38 19.13 -2.76
C ALA A 207 8.99 18.17 -3.89
N SER A 208 9.20 16.86 -3.71
CA SER A 208 8.69 15.85 -4.65
C SER A 208 7.19 16.08 -4.89
N GLN A 209 6.68 15.84 -6.10
CA GLN A 209 5.27 16.11 -6.42
C GLN A 209 4.32 15.53 -5.35
N ALA A 210 4.61 14.33 -4.84
CA ALA A 210 3.94 13.68 -3.70
C ALA A 210 3.86 14.54 -2.42
N GLN A 211 4.93 15.23 -2.03
CA GLN A 211 4.96 16.12 -0.86
C GLN A 211 4.16 17.40 -1.07
N ARG A 212 4.16 17.94 -2.30
CA ARG A 212 3.29 19.08 -2.68
C ARG A 212 1.82 18.66 -2.63
N TYR A 213 1.50 17.44 -3.05
CA TYR A 213 0.15 16.88 -2.98
C TYR A 213 -0.35 16.63 -1.55
N GLN A 214 0.48 16.06 -0.67
CA GLN A 214 0.10 15.85 0.74
C GLN A 214 -0.20 17.17 1.47
N ALA A 215 0.46 18.27 1.07
CA ALA A 215 0.18 19.61 1.58
C ALA A 215 -1.18 20.16 1.08
N THR A 216 -1.52 19.94 -0.20
CA THR A 216 -2.82 20.34 -0.78
C THR A 216 -4.01 19.59 -0.17
N MET A 217 -3.81 18.32 0.22
CA MET A 217 -4.88 17.44 0.73
C MET A 217 -5.30 17.71 2.19
N ARG A 218 -4.51 18.45 2.98
CA ARG A 218 -4.86 18.78 4.37
C ARG A 218 -5.98 19.83 4.44
N GLY A 219 -7.22 19.37 4.59
CA GLY A 219 -8.38 20.21 4.94
C GLY A 219 -9.57 20.19 3.98
N GLN A 220 -9.62 19.26 3.02
CA GLN A 220 -10.63 19.29 1.95
C GLN A 220 -11.79 18.30 2.11
N ASN A 221 -12.96 18.68 1.59
CA ASN A 221 -14.16 17.86 1.50
C ASN A 221 -14.25 17.23 0.10
N ILE A 222 -13.41 16.21 -0.13
CA ILE A 222 -13.11 15.62 -1.45
C ILE A 222 -14.24 14.68 -1.96
N ALA A 223 -15.24 14.41 -1.11
CA ALA A 223 -16.28 13.38 -1.23
C ALA A 223 -17.30 13.48 -2.40
N LYS A 224 -16.97 14.07 -3.56
CA LYS A 224 -17.95 14.31 -4.65
C LYS A 224 -17.46 14.04 -6.09
N LEU A 225 -16.28 13.47 -6.30
CA LEU A 225 -15.73 13.26 -7.67
C LEU A 225 -16.16 11.93 -8.34
N GLY A 226 -17.10 11.22 -7.73
CA GLY A 226 -17.58 9.93 -8.21
C GLY A 226 -16.59 8.78 -7.98
N ALA A 227 -16.95 7.61 -8.47
CA ALA A 227 -16.17 6.38 -8.36
C ALA A 227 -15.64 5.95 -9.73
N SER A 228 -14.46 5.32 -9.71
CA SER A 228 -13.77 4.79 -10.88
C SER A 228 -13.65 3.28 -10.78
N ILE A 229 -13.42 2.62 -11.90
CA ILE A 229 -13.04 1.20 -11.92
C ILE A 229 -11.52 1.11 -11.95
N ILE A 230 -10.96 0.32 -11.05
CA ILE A 230 -9.53 0.06 -10.96
C ILE A 230 -9.27 -1.45 -10.91
N SER A 231 -8.16 -1.87 -11.52
CA SER A 231 -7.69 -3.25 -11.42
C SER A 231 -7.22 -3.60 -10.01
N GLN A 232 -7.58 -4.81 -9.55
CA GLN A 232 -7.14 -5.33 -8.26
C GLN A 232 -5.62 -5.52 -8.18
N SER A 233 -4.94 -5.73 -9.30
CA SER A 233 -3.47 -5.85 -9.29
C SER A 233 -2.79 -4.54 -8.84
N ILE A 234 -3.44 -3.39 -9.08
CA ILE A 234 -2.98 -2.10 -8.56
C ILE A 234 -3.31 -1.97 -7.08
N LEU A 235 -4.55 -2.28 -6.67
CA LEU A 235 -5.00 -2.17 -5.27
C LEU A 235 -4.23 -3.09 -4.31
N ASP A 236 -3.89 -4.29 -4.79
CA ASP A 236 -3.08 -5.26 -4.05
C ASP A 236 -1.58 -4.91 -4.11
N GLY A 237 -1.20 -3.91 -4.91
CA GLY A 237 0.17 -3.44 -5.06
C GLY A 237 1.05 -4.37 -5.87
N HIS A 238 0.50 -5.23 -6.73
CA HIS A 238 1.25 -6.19 -7.54
C HIS A 238 1.87 -5.54 -8.78
N ALA A 239 1.27 -4.49 -9.32
CA ALA A 239 1.79 -3.79 -10.49
C ALA A 239 1.46 -2.30 -10.44
N ARG A 240 2.30 -1.46 -11.07
CA ARG A 240 2.03 -0.03 -11.16
C ARG A 240 0.85 0.24 -12.08
N MET A 241 0.08 1.27 -11.72
CA MET A 241 -0.86 1.90 -12.65
C MET A 241 -0.10 2.31 -13.91
N LYS A 242 -0.62 1.92 -15.07
CA LYS A 242 -0.02 2.26 -16.35
C LYS A 242 -1.03 2.84 -17.31
N TRP A 243 -2.18 2.20 -17.49
CA TRP A 243 -3.17 2.63 -18.46
C TRP A 243 -4.34 3.31 -17.76
N CYS A 244 -4.66 4.53 -18.18
CA CYS A 244 -5.76 5.31 -17.64
C CYS A 244 -6.63 5.79 -18.80
N PHE A 245 -7.88 5.37 -18.85
CA PHE A 245 -8.79 5.79 -19.92
C PHE A 245 -10.19 6.08 -19.40
N ARG A 246 -10.93 6.92 -20.12
CA ARG A 246 -12.27 7.35 -19.74
C ARG A 246 -13.32 6.81 -20.70
N GLU A 247 -14.21 5.99 -20.16
CA GLU A 247 -15.40 5.48 -20.85
C GLU A 247 -16.63 6.30 -20.52
N GLU A 248 -17.72 6.06 -21.26
CA GLU A 248 -19.04 6.61 -20.91
C GLU A 248 -19.45 6.11 -19.51
N PRO A 249 -19.82 7.01 -18.59
CA PRO A 249 -20.34 6.64 -17.28
C PRO A 249 -21.52 5.68 -17.35
N MET A 250 -21.46 4.59 -16.58
CA MET A 250 -22.57 3.62 -16.51
C MET A 250 -23.78 4.14 -15.71
N ASN A 251 -23.55 5.07 -14.78
CA ASN A 251 -24.55 5.71 -13.94
C ASN A 251 -23.98 6.99 -13.31
N SER A 252 -24.78 7.72 -12.53
CA SER A 252 -24.39 9.00 -11.93
C SER A 252 -23.25 8.93 -10.89
N ALA A 253 -22.94 7.74 -10.36
CA ALA A 253 -21.83 7.56 -9.43
C ALA A 253 -20.53 7.17 -10.15
N ASP A 254 -20.61 6.58 -11.34
CA ASP A 254 -19.44 6.25 -12.18
C ASP A 254 -18.92 7.54 -12.83
N ASN A 255 -17.65 7.89 -12.61
CA ASN A 255 -17.04 9.06 -13.23
C ASN A 255 -16.45 8.74 -14.62
N GLY A 256 -16.53 7.49 -15.06
CA GLY A 256 -16.08 6.99 -16.36
C GLY A 256 -14.62 6.55 -16.39
N TRP A 257 -13.82 6.84 -15.37
CA TRP A 257 -12.40 6.49 -15.37
C TRP A 257 -12.15 5.00 -15.10
N ARG A 258 -11.19 4.45 -15.83
CA ARG A 258 -10.70 3.08 -15.76
C ARG A 258 -9.18 3.10 -15.57
N PHE A 259 -8.68 2.30 -14.63
CA PHE A 259 -7.26 2.25 -14.29
C PHE A 259 -6.74 0.81 -14.31
N LEU A 260 -5.80 0.53 -15.21
CA LEU A 260 -5.20 -0.78 -15.41
C LEU A 260 -3.69 -0.75 -15.18
N SER A 261 -3.16 -1.88 -14.75
CA SER A 261 -1.74 -2.04 -14.50
C SER A 261 -0.98 -2.38 -15.77
N SER A 262 0.35 -2.25 -15.71
CA SER A 262 1.23 -2.68 -16.81
C SER A 262 1.25 -4.19 -17.07
N ARG A 263 0.74 -5.00 -16.13
CA ARG A 263 0.75 -6.48 -16.18
C ARG A 263 -0.65 -7.06 -16.37
N ASP A 264 -1.69 -6.23 -16.42
CA ASP A 264 -3.05 -6.71 -16.63
C ASP A 264 -3.19 -7.24 -18.06
N THR A 265 -3.70 -8.46 -18.18
CA THR A 265 -4.00 -9.10 -19.46
C THR A 265 -5.51 -9.16 -19.66
N ASP A 266 -5.96 -9.27 -20.91
CA ASP A 266 -7.39 -9.45 -21.22
C ASP A 266 -7.99 -10.65 -20.46
N ALA A 267 -7.23 -11.75 -20.34
CA ALA A 267 -7.67 -12.92 -19.59
C ALA A 267 -7.84 -12.65 -18.08
N TYR A 268 -6.96 -11.83 -17.50
CA TYR A 268 -7.06 -11.41 -16.10
C TYR A 268 -8.27 -10.48 -15.89
N LEU A 269 -8.46 -9.52 -16.78
CA LEU A 269 -9.54 -8.52 -16.69
C LEU A 269 -10.92 -9.09 -17.05
N ALA A 270 -10.98 -10.22 -17.75
CA ALA A 270 -12.23 -10.93 -18.04
C ALA A 270 -12.93 -11.46 -16.79
N ASP A 271 -12.22 -11.63 -15.67
CA ASP A 271 -12.82 -11.97 -14.38
C ASP A 271 -13.22 -10.69 -13.62
N PRO A 272 -14.53 -10.43 -13.40
CA PRO A 272 -14.97 -9.22 -12.72
C PRO A 272 -14.46 -9.07 -11.28
N ARG A 273 -13.99 -10.17 -10.65
CA ARG A 273 -13.37 -10.13 -9.31
C ARG A 273 -11.99 -9.45 -9.29
N ASN A 274 -11.40 -9.24 -10.48
CA ASN A 274 -10.12 -8.57 -10.67
C ASN A 274 -10.28 -7.07 -10.94
N SER A 275 -11.50 -6.55 -10.86
CA SER A 275 -11.80 -5.12 -10.89
C SER A 275 -12.49 -4.72 -9.59
N ALA A 276 -12.35 -3.45 -9.22
CA ALA A 276 -12.99 -2.85 -8.06
C ALA A 276 -13.52 -1.47 -8.40
N VAL A 277 -14.61 -1.09 -7.74
CA VAL A 277 -15.13 0.28 -7.77
C VAL A 277 -14.58 1.00 -6.55
N VAL A 278 -13.83 2.08 -6.77
CA VAL A 278 -13.24 2.88 -5.70
C VAL A 278 -13.50 4.36 -5.93
N ALA A 279 -13.58 5.13 -4.84
CA ALA A 279 -13.71 6.57 -4.92
C ALA A 279 -12.44 7.20 -5.55
N TRP A 280 -12.60 8.28 -6.32
CA TRP A 280 -11.49 8.97 -6.98
C TRP A 280 -10.33 9.33 -6.03
N GLU A 281 -10.66 9.66 -4.79
CA GLU A 281 -9.72 9.98 -3.72
C GLU A 281 -8.77 8.82 -3.43
N SER A 282 -9.28 7.59 -3.48
CA SER A 282 -8.46 6.40 -3.29
C SER A 282 -7.49 6.22 -4.46
N ILE A 283 -7.89 6.60 -5.68
CA ILE A 283 -7.03 6.57 -6.86
C ILE A 283 -5.86 7.54 -6.69
N ILE A 284 -6.14 8.78 -6.29
CA ILE A 284 -5.11 9.82 -6.09
C ILE A 284 -4.10 9.41 -5.03
N LEU A 285 -4.54 8.72 -3.97
CA LEU A 285 -3.64 8.20 -2.94
C LEU A 285 -2.70 7.10 -3.47
N ILE A 286 -3.11 6.38 -4.52
CA ILE A 286 -2.31 5.34 -5.17
C ILE A 286 -1.34 5.95 -6.19
N GLU A 287 -1.84 6.79 -7.09
CA GLU A 287 -1.05 7.44 -8.14
C GLU A 287 -1.47 8.92 -8.27
N PRO A 288 -0.79 9.85 -7.58
CA PRO A 288 -1.17 11.27 -7.59
C PRO A 288 -1.12 11.94 -8.97
N ALA A 289 -0.32 11.41 -9.91
CA ALA A 289 -0.17 11.98 -11.26
C ALA A 289 -1.50 12.00 -12.05
N VAL A 290 -2.49 11.21 -11.64
CA VAL A 290 -3.80 11.16 -12.31
C VAL A 290 -4.77 12.24 -11.87
N MET A 291 -4.49 13.01 -10.81
CA MET A 291 -5.40 14.04 -10.29
C MET A 291 -5.95 14.98 -11.37
N PRO A 292 -5.12 15.55 -12.29
CA PRO A 292 -5.60 16.47 -13.32
C PRO A 292 -6.50 15.82 -14.38
N LEU A 293 -6.64 14.49 -14.36
CA LEU A 293 -7.40 13.76 -15.36
C LEU A 293 -8.91 13.84 -15.14
N ILE A 294 -9.39 14.14 -13.94
CA ILE A 294 -10.82 14.01 -13.58
C ILE A 294 -11.77 14.72 -14.57
N ASP A 295 -11.34 15.87 -15.11
CA ASP A 295 -12.10 16.69 -16.05
C ASP A 295 -11.80 16.43 -17.54
N LYS A 296 -10.88 15.53 -17.87
CA LYS A 296 -10.56 15.20 -19.27
C LYS A 296 -11.71 14.44 -19.94
N PRO A 297 -11.99 14.65 -21.23
CA PRO A 297 -13.21 14.17 -21.88
C PRO A 297 -13.33 12.64 -21.90
N VAL A 298 -14.55 12.14 -22.09
CA VAL A 298 -14.79 10.73 -22.44
C VAL A 298 -14.04 10.41 -23.74
N GLY A 299 -13.43 9.23 -23.80
CA GLY A 299 -12.55 8.79 -24.89
C GLY A 299 -11.08 9.16 -24.68
N MET A 300 -10.74 9.88 -23.60
CA MET A 300 -9.34 10.11 -23.21
C MET A 300 -8.66 8.75 -22.93
N ASP A 301 -7.46 8.57 -23.46
CA ASP A 301 -6.63 7.38 -23.26
C ASP A 301 -5.18 7.81 -23.04
N VAL A 302 -4.65 7.56 -21.85
CA VAL A 302 -3.32 7.99 -21.44
C VAL A 302 -2.57 6.86 -20.75
N GLN A 303 -1.25 7.01 -20.70
CA GLN A 303 -0.39 6.13 -19.92
C GLN A 303 0.49 6.90 -18.93
N ILE A 304 0.77 6.27 -17.79
CA ILE A 304 1.72 6.75 -16.79
C ILE A 304 3.11 6.19 -17.12
N VAL A 305 4.09 7.08 -17.26
CA VAL A 305 5.48 6.76 -17.66
C VAL A 305 6.44 7.36 -16.64
N GLY A 306 7.37 6.55 -16.14
CA GLY A 306 8.52 7.05 -15.37
C GLY A 306 9.68 7.43 -16.29
N THR A 307 10.30 8.57 -16.06
CA THR A 307 11.52 9.01 -16.77
C THR A 307 12.77 8.43 -16.10
N GLU A 308 13.91 8.48 -16.80
CA GLU A 308 15.21 8.10 -16.23
C GLU A 308 15.62 8.97 -15.03
N SER A 309 15.11 10.21 -14.94
CA SER A 309 15.28 11.12 -13.80
C SER A 309 14.37 10.78 -12.60
N GLY A 310 13.48 9.80 -12.73
CA GLY A 310 12.52 9.41 -11.70
C GLY A 310 11.25 10.26 -11.67
N GLU A 311 11.03 11.11 -12.68
CA GLU A 311 9.80 11.89 -12.82
C GLU A 311 8.68 11.02 -13.40
N ILE A 312 7.45 11.25 -12.95
CA ILE A 312 6.26 10.56 -13.48
C ILE A 312 5.55 11.51 -14.43
N LEU A 313 5.31 11.05 -15.66
CA LEU A 313 4.60 11.76 -16.71
C LEU A 313 3.31 11.03 -17.06
N THR A 314 2.27 11.80 -17.37
CA THR A 314 1.07 11.29 -18.02
C THR A 314 1.16 11.58 -19.50
N VAL A 315 1.17 10.55 -20.35
CA VAL A 315 1.36 10.65 -21.80
C VAL A 315 0.07 10.28 -22.51
N ASP A 316 -0.40 11.14 -23.40
CA ASP A 316 -1.55 10.85 -24.27
C ASP A 316 -1.18 9.81 -25.32
N ASN A 317 -1.91 8.70 -25.36
CA ASN A 317 -1.64 7.58 -26.26
C ASN A 317 -1.93 7.92 -27.73
N ALA A 318 -2.82 8.88 -28.00
CA ALA A 318 -3.13 9.31 -29.37
C ALA A 318 -2.02 10.17 -29.96
N THR A 319 -1.38 11.02 -29.15
CA THR A 319 -0.37 11.98 -29.61
C THR A 319 1.07 11.57 -29.28
N GLY A 320 1.26 10.64 -28.34
CA GLY A 320 2.56 10.24 -27.80
C GLY A 320 3.26 11.35 -27.00
N ARG A 321 2.54 12.42 -26.62
CA ARG A 321 3.10 13.58 -25.93
C ARG A 321 2.69 13.60 -24.46
N PRO A 322 3.57 14.06 -23.55
CA PRO A 322 3.16 14.36 -22.19
C PRO A 322 2.02 15.37 -22.17
N LEU A 323 1.06 15.16 -21.29
CA LEU A 323 0.09 16.19 -20.95
C LEU A 323 0.79 17.30 -20.19
N GLU A 324 0.57 18.54 -20.63
CA GLU A 324 1.02 19.71 -19.90
C GLU A 324 -0.05 20.07 -18.86
N PHE A 325 0.37 20.13 -17.61
CA PHE A 325 -0.44 20.58 -16.49
C PHE A 325 0.16 21.87 -15.94
N THR A 326 -0.70 22.84 -15.67
CA THR A 326 -0.35 24.10 -15.00
C THR A 326 -0.51 23.95 -13.49
N GLU A 327 0.05 24.87 -12.69
CA GLU A 327 -0.15 24.85 -11.24
C GLU A 327 -1.64 24.88 -10.84
N HIS A 328 -2.49 25.49 -11.66
CA HIS A 328 -3.94 25.52 -11.46
C HIS A 328 -4.62 24.15 -11.59
N ASP A 329 -4.06 23.22 -12.38
CA ASP A 329 -4.61 21.86 -12.55
C ASP A 329 -4.40 20.97 -11.32
N PHE A 330 -3.58 21.43 -10.37
CA PHE A 330 -3.31 20.77 -9.09
C PHE A 330 -3.90 21.54 -7.89
N LEU A 331 -4.57 22.67 -8.14
CA LEU A 331 -5.33 23.38 -7.12
C LEU A 331 -6.69 22.70 -6.91
N PRO A 332 -7.26 22.77 -5.69
CA PRO A 332 -8.61 22.26 -5.45
C PRO A 332 -9.63 22.89 -6.40
N TYR A 333 -10.62 22.09 -6.80
CA TYR A 333 -11.87 22.62 -7.37
C TYR A 333 -12.47 23.61 -6.37
N GLU A 334 -12.34 24.91 -6.66
CA GLU A 334 -13.17 25.91 -5.99
C GLU A 334 -14.63 25.68 -6.40
N GLN A 335 -15.52 25.77 -5.40
CA GLN A 335 -16.96 25.61 -5.59
C GLN A 335 -17.57 26.75 -6.41
#